data_AF-A0A4S1X9J5-F1
#
_entry.id   AF-A0A4S1X9J5-F1
#
_cell.length_a   1.000
_cell.length_b   1.000
_cell.length_c   1.000
_cell.angle_alpha   90.00
_cell.angle_beta   90.00
_cell.angle_gamma   90.00
#
_symmetry.space_group_name_H-M   'P 1'
#
loop_
_entity.id
_entity.type
_entity.pdbx_description
1 polymer ?
#
loop_
_entity_poly.entity_id
_entity_poly.type
_entity_poly.pdbx_seq_one_letter_code
_entity_poly.pdbx_strand_id
1 'polypeptide(L)' 'MIVGAKLPDQLADNLGAVDVVFTADELARLDEASKLAPEYPGWMLERQGGYPAPPPRR' A
#
# COMPACT_ATOMS: atom_id res chain seq x y z
N MET A 1 -3.28 -10.77 -10.96
CA MET A 1 -3.24 -9.37 -11.47
C MET A 1 -4.27 -9.28 -12.60
N ILE A 2 -5.23 -8.37 -12.50
CA ILE A 2 -6.18 -8.09 -13.60
C ILE A 2 -5.98 -6.62 -13.96
N VAL A 3 -5.44 -6.37 -15.15
CA VAL A 3 -5.14 -5.03 -15.65
C VAL A 3 -5.71 -4.90 -17.06
N GLY A 4 -6.48 -3.85 -17.29
CA GLY A 4 -7.06 -3.55 -18.61
C GLY A 4 -6.03 -2.89 -19.52
N ALA A 5 -6.19 -3.07 -20.84
CA ALA A 5 -5.43 -2.38 -21.87
C ALA A 5 -6.40 -1.78 -22.90
N LYS A 6 -6.17 -0.52 -23.31
CA LYS A 6 -6.99 0.16 -24.32
C LYS A 6 -6.36 0.07 -25.72
N LEU A 7 -5.03 0.00 -25.78
CA LEU A 7 -4.24 -0.07 -27.00
C LEU A 7 -3.49 -1.40 -27.09
N PRO A 8 -3.18 -1.91 -28.30
CA PRO A 8 -2.44 -3.16 -28.47
C PRO A 8 -1.08 -3.19 -27.77
N ASP A 9 -0.31 -2.09 -27.83
CA ASP A 9 1.02 -2.02 -27.23
C ASP A 9 0.98 -2.14 -25.70
N GLN A 10 -0.05 -1.57 -25.06
CA GLN A 10 -0.25 -1.72 -23.61
C GLN A 10 -0.51 -3.17 -23.21
N LEU A 11 -1.23 -3.92 -24.05
CA LEU A 11 -1.44 -5.34 -23.80
C LEU A 11 -0.14 -6.12 -23.96
N ALA A 12 0.67 -5.80 -24.97
CA ALA A 12 1.98 -6.41 -25.16
C ALA A 12 2.90 -6.15 -23.95
N ASP A 13 2.96 -4.91 -23.47
CA ASP A 13 3.74 -4.53 -22.28
C ASP A 13 3.23 -5.25 -21.02
N ASN A 14 1.91 -5.28 -20.79
CA ASN A 14 1.31 -5.98 -19.65
C ASN A 14 1.65 -7.47 -19.66
N LEU A 15 1.64 -8.11 -20.83
CA LEU A 15 1.99 -9.53 -20.97
C LEU A 15 3.49 -9.76 -20.75
N GLY A 16 4.35 -8.86 -21.22
CA GLY A 16 5.80 -8.93 -21.02
C GLY A 16 6.26 -8.63 -19.59
N ALA A 17 5.40 -8.07 -18.74
CA ALA A 17 5.73 -7.76 -17.35
C ALA A 17 6.17 -8.98 -16.52
N VAL A 18 5.76 -10.20 -16.91
CA VAL A 18 6.15 -11.45 -16.23
C VAL A 18 7.63 -11.80 -16.42
N ASP A 19 8.26 -11.27 -17.47
CA ASP A 19 9.67 -11.51 -17.78
C ASP A 19 10.62 -10.49 -17.11
N VAL A 20 10.05 -9.48 -16.43
CA VAL A 20 10.84 -8.47 -15.72
C VAL A 20 11.40 -9.06 -14.44
N VAL A 21 12.74 -9.03 -14.31
CA VAL A 21 13.46 -9.47 -13.11
C VAL A 21 14.08 -8.25 -12.43
N PHE A 22 13.72 -8.04 -11.17
CA PHE A 22 14.29 -6.97 -10.36
C PHE A 22 15.49 -7.46 -9.54
N THR A 23 16.46 -6.57 -9.36
CA THR A 23 17.49 -6.75 -8.33
C THR A 23 16.91 -6.56 -6.94
N ALA A 24 17.64 -7.00 -5.90
CA ALA A 24 17.23 -6.81 -4.51
C ALA A 24 17.03 -5.32 -4.16
N ASP A 25 17.91 -4.45 -4.66
CA ASP A 25 17.86 -3.01 -4.40
C ASP A 25 16.68 -2.33 -5.11
N GLU A 26 16.25 -2.82 -6.27
CA GLU A 26 15.06 -2.33 -6.97
C GLU A 26 13.77 -2.78 -6.29
N LEU A 27 13.73 -4.04 -5.83
CA LEU A 27 12.64 -4.56 -5.02
C LEU A 27 12.46 -3.78 -3.71
N ALA A 28 13.56 -3.48 -3.01
CA ALA A 28 13.51 -2.67 -1.79
C ALA A 28 12.97 -1.26 -2.05
N ARG A 29 13.38 -0.63 -3.15
CA ARG A 29 12.86 0.68 -3.55
C ARG A 29 11.37 0.64 -3.88
N LEU A 30 10.91 -0.42 -4.56
CA LEU A 30 9.50 -0.59 -4.90
C LEU A 30 8.63 -0.84 -3.66
N ASP A 31 9.12 -1.61 -2.69
CA ASP A 31 8.44 -1.86 -1.41
C ASP A 31 8.25 -0.55 -0.63
N GLU A 32 9.31 0.24 -0.47
CA GLU A 32 9.24 1.56 0.18
C GLU A 32 8.23 2.49 -0.50
N ALA A 33 8.21 2.54 -1.83
CA ALA A 33 7.29 3.38 -2.58
C ALA A 33 5.82 2.90 -2.54
N SER A 34 5.61 1.60 -2.28
CA SER A 34 4.27 0.98 -2.26
C SER A 34 3.61 0.97 -0.88
N LYS A 35 4.30 1.46 0.16
CA LYS A 35 3.77 1.50 1.52
C LYS A 35 2.46 2.28 1.57
N LEU A 36 1.40 1.59 1.96
CA LEU A 36 0.10 2.20 2.16
C LEU A 36 0.15 3.14 3.35
N ALA A 37 -0.52 4.29 3.22
CA ALA A 37 -0.79 5.13 4.38
C ALA A 37 -1.68 4.36 5.37
N PRO A 38 -1.62 4.69 6.67
CA PRO A 38 -2.49 4.08 7.68
C PRO A 38 -3.96 4.14 7.25
N GLU A 39 -4.58 2.98 7.08
CA GLU A 39 -5.97 2.86 6.63
C GLU A 39 -6.95 3.02 7.79
N TYR A 40 -8.19 3.38 7.49
CA TYR A 40 -9.27 3.37 8.49
C TYR A 40 -9.71 1.91 8.76
N PRO A 41 -9.93 1.51 10.03
CA PRO A 41 -9.85 2.31 11.26
C PRO A 41 -8.48 2.29 11.95
N GLY A 42 -7.45 1.69 11.35
CA GLY A 42 -6.09 1.57 11.91
C GLY A 42 -5.51 2.89 12.42
N TRP A 43 -5.55 3.96 11.61
CA TRP A 43 -5.09 5.29 12.05
C TRP A 43 -5.94 5.86 13.20
N MET A 44 -7.22 5.48 13.27
CA MET A 44 -8.15 5.98 14.29
C MET A 44 -7.84 5.32 15.64
N LEU A 45 -7.53 4.02 15.64
CA LEU A 45 -7.16 3.27 16.84
C LEU A 45 -5.83 3.78 17.44
N GLU A 46 -4.84 4.07 16.60
CA GLU A 46 -3.59 4.71 17.03
C GLU A 46 -3.82 6.07 17.72
N ARG A 47 -4.85 6.81 17.28
CA ARG A 47 -5.19 8.14 17.83
C ARG A 47 -6.18 8.09 19.01
N GLN A 48 -6.96 7.02 19.17
CA GLN A 48 -8.00 6.91 20.20
C GLN A 48 -7.46 6.47 21.58
N GLY A 49 -6.26 5.90 21.66
CA GLY A 49 -5.64 5.51 22.94
C GLY A 49 -5.22 6.67 23.86
N GLY A 50 -5.48 7.93 23.48
CA GLY A 50 -4.95 9.13 24.14
C GLY A 50 -5.90 9.88 25.06
N TYR A 51 -7.18 9.48 25.21
CA TYR A 51 -8.09 10.16 26.14
C TYR A 51 -8.08 9.47 27.51
N PRO A 52 -7.48 10.08 28.55
CA PRO A 52 -7.65 9.57 29.90
C PRO A 52 -9.13 9.59 30.27
N ALA A 53 -9.61 8.49 30.87
CA ALA A 53 -10.96 8.43 31.40
C ALA A 53 -11.18 9.60 32.38
N PRO A 54 -12.33 10.29 32.34
CA PRO A 54 -12.62 11.35 33.30
C PRO A 54 -12.56 10.78 34.73
N PRO A 55 -12.04 11.56 35.71
CA PRO A 55 -11.87 11.06 37.07
C PRO A 55 -13.21 10.60 37.68
N PRO A 56 -13.19 9.60 38.57
CA PRO A 56 -14.41 9.06 39.17
C PRO A 56 -15.18 10.16 39.89
N ARG A 57 -16.47 10.29 39.58
CA ARG A 57 -17.39 11.16 40.33
C ARG A 57 -17.66 10.50 41.68
N ARG A 58 -17.27 11.18 42.76
CA ARG A 58 -17.62 10.83 44.13
C ARG A 58 -19.12 10.88 44.37
#